data_AF-A0A2E0LZP1-F1
#
_entry.id   AF-A0A2E0LZP1-F1
#
_cell.length_a   1.000
_cell.length_b   1.000
_cell.length_c   1.000
_cell.angle_alpha   90.00
_cell.angle_beta   90.00
_cell.angle_gamma   90.00
#
_symmetry.space_group_name_H-M   'P 1'
#
loop_
_entity.id
_entity.type
_entity.pdbx_description
1 polymer ?
#
loop_
_entity_poly.entity_id
_entity_poly.type
_entity_poly.pdbx_seq_one_letter_code
_entity_poly.pdbx_strand_id
1 'polypeptide(L)'
;MFARFGKWLRPNAEDVTLEVIGVIKGTQELRRGYGNEGASFEASEIATRADKVLRREGHVINADVKELLSRASELFGELGEMESSRDAYRNETVVPFGTTPLPEANPRWEYEFTMARRDLDKLATRVFAEHFAPQIREEIKDMSPKQLARKAKREPEAMALLEGHLRKPPRL
;
A
#
# COMPACT_ATOMS: atom_id res chain seq x y z
N MET A 1 2.99 -21.91 17.12
CA MET A 1 1.60 -21.98 16.64
C MET A 1 1.01 -20.57 16.79
N PHE A 2 1.17 -19.69 15.79
CA PHE A 2 0.70 -18.31 15.89
C PHE A 2 -0.75 -18.23 15.42
N ALA A 3 -1.64 -17.91 16.35
CA ALA A 3 -3.03 -17.63 16.06
C ALA A 3 -3.12 -16.32 15.24
N ARG A 4 -3.28 -16.43 13.92
CA ARG A 4 -3.70 -15.32 13.05
C ARG A 4 -5.19 -15.05 13.25
N PHE A 5 -5.53 -14.56 14.45
CA PHE A 5 -6.84 -14.08 14.83
C PHE A 5 -6.67 -12.75 15.57
N GLY A 6 -6.90 -11.65 14.84
CA GLY A 6 -6.81 -10.32 15.42
C GLY A 6 -6.93 -9.16 14.44
N LYS A 7 -7.68 -9.30 13.33
CA LYS A 7 -7.89 -8.23 12.34
C LYS A 7 -8.71 -7.03 12.87
N TRP A 8 -8.86 -6.83 14.18
CA TRP A 8 -9.86 -5.92 14.73
C TRP A 8 -9.49 -5.07 15.96
N LEU A 9 -8.22 -4.86 16.33
CA LEU A 9 -7.94 -3.92 17.44
C LEU A 9 -6.65 -3.07 17.39
N ARG A 10 -5.68 -3.30 16.49
CA ARG A 10 -4.57 -2.40 16.09
C ARG A 10 -3.69 -3.18 15.10
N PRO A 11 -3.39 -2.68 13.89
CA PRO A 11 -2.44 -3.36 13.01
C PRO A 11 -1.04 -3.37 13.65
N ASN A 12 -0.35 -4.51 13.57
CA ASN A 12 1.00 -4.69 14.10
C ASN A 12 2.07 -4.31 13.05
N ALA A 13 3.35 -4.37 13.39
CA ALA A 13 4.40 -4.01 12.44
C ALA A 13 4.40 -4.84 11.14
N GLU A 14 4.08 -6.13 11.23
CA GLU A 14 4.01 -7.03 10.08
C GLU A 14 2.91 -6.59 9.09
N ASP A 15 1.70 -6.36 9.61
CA ASP A 15 0.54 -5.95 8.84
C ASP A 15 0.79 -4.60 8.12
N VAL A 16 1.28 -3.60 8.85
CA VAL A 16 1.55 -2.27 8.26
C VAL A 16 2.71 -2.33 7.25
N THR A 17 3.71 -3.17 7.49
CA THR A 17 4.82 -3.35 6.54
C THR A 17 4.32 -3.97 5.24
N LEU A 18 3.47 -5.00 5.30
CA LEU A 18 2.89 -5.61 4.10
C LEU A 18 1.95 -4.67 3.36
N GLU A 19 1.16 -3.86 4.07
CA GLU A 19 0.34 -2.79 3.48
C GLU A 19 1.21 -1.79 2.71
N VAL A 20 2.25 -1.25 3.35
CA VAL A 20 3.19 -0.30 2.72
C VAL A 20 3.85 -0.90 1.48
N ILE A 21 4.34 -2.14 1.59
CA ILE A 21 4.93 -2.86 0.44
C ILE A 21 3.87 -3.05 -0.65
N GLY A 22 2.64 -3.39 -0.29
CA GLY A 22 1.53 -3.58 -1.23
C GLY A 22 1.26 -2.33 -2.06
N VAL A 23 1.23 -1.16 -1.41
CA VAL A 23 1.05 0.14 -2.07
C VAL A 23 2.24 0.50 -2.96
N ILE A 24 3.47 0.27 -2.48
CA ILE A 24 4.71 0.53 -3.26
C ILE A 24 4.76 -0.34 -4.52
N LYS A 25 4.48 -1.64 -4.39
CA LYS A 25 4.52 -2.60 -5.50
C LYS A 25 3.27 -2.52 -6.38
N GLY A 26 2.21 -1.84 -5.94
CA GLY A 26 0.97 -1.66 -6.69
C GLY A 26 0.09 -2.91 -6.70
N THR A 27 0.29 -3.81 -5.73
CA THR A 27 -0.66 -4.90 -5.46
C THR A 27 -1.84 -4.41 -4.62
N GLN A 28 -1.68 -3.27 -3.96
CA GLN A 28 -2.74 -2.49 -3.34
C GLN A 28 -2.79 -1.14 -4.04
N GLU A 29 -3.97 -0.78 -4.54
CA GLU A 29 -4.19 0.51 -5.19
C GLU A 29 -4.70 1.52 -4.17
N LEU A 30 -4.07 2.69 -4.13
CA LEU A 30 -4.76 3.90 -3.67
C LEU A 30 -5.80 4.27 -4.73
N ARG A 31 -6.96 4.79 -4.33
CA ARG A 31 -8.01 5.19 -5.30
C ARG A 31 -7.43 6.16 -6.35
N ARG A 32 -7.42 5.78 -7.64
CA ARG A 32 -6.96 6.59 -8.78
C ARG A 32 -8.11 7.00 -9.70
N GLY A 33 -8.01 8.16 -10.37
CA GLY A 33 -8.95 8.61 -11.42
C GLY A 33 -10.10 9.50 -10.92
N TYR A 34 -11.32 9.31 -11.45
CA TYR A 34 -12.54 10.12 -11.17
C TYR A 34 -13.03 10.07 -9.69
N GLY A 35 -12.23 9.48 -8.80
CA GLY A 35 -12.42 9.40 -7.34
C GLY A 35 -11.12 9.60 -6.55
N ASN A 36 -10.16 10.34 -7.11
CA ASN A 36 -8.85 10.63 -6.48
C ASN A 36 -8.98 11.53 -5.23
N GLU A 37 -10.16 12.05 -4.89
CA GLU A 37 -10.39 12.88 -3.68
C GLU A 37 -9.97 12.18 -2.38
N GLY A 38 -10.00 10.85 -2.35
CA GLY A 38 -9.62 10.07 -1.17
C GLY A 38 -8.14 9.71 -1.07
N ALA A 39 -7.34 9.90 -2.12
CA ALA A 39 -6.00 9.32 -2.17
C ALA A 39 -4.99 10.03 -1.26
N SER A 40 -5.10 11.35 -1.09
CA SER A 40 -4.32 12.09 -0.09
C SER A 40 -4.66 11.61 1.32
N PHE A 41 -5.96 11.44 1.62
CA PHE A 41 -6.41 10.90 2.90
C PHE A 41 -5.88 9.48 3.14
N GLU A 42 -5.96 8.59 2.14
CA GLU A 42 -5.44 7.23 2.23
C GLU A 42 -3.90 7.21 2.43
N ALA A 43 -3.16 8.09 1.76
CA ALA A 43 -1.72 8.25 1.95
C ALA A 43 -1.38 8.73 3.39
N SER A 44 -2.12 9.73 3.89
CA SER A 44 -2.00 10.23 5.26
C SER A 44 -2.30 9.14 6.32
N GLU A 45 -3.31 8.32 6.07
CA GLU A 45 -3.68 7.19 6.93
C GLU A 45 -2.57 6.13 6.99
N ILE A 46 -1.96 5.79 5.84
CA ILE A 46 -0.81 4.88 5.78
C ILE A 46 0.38 5.47 6.54
N ALA A 47 0.70 6.75 6.31
CA ALA A 47 1.78 7.43 6.99
C ALA A 47 1.59 7.44 8.52
N THR A 48 0.37 7.71 8.96
CA THR A 48 -0.02 7.69 10.38
C THR A 48 0.10 6.30 10.98
N ARG A 49 -0.30 5.25 10.25
CA ARG A 49 -0.14 3.86 10.72
C ARG A 49 1.34 3.48 10.84
N ALA A 50 2.17 3.85 9.87
CA ALA A 50 3.61 3.60 9.89
C ALA A 50 4.30 4.30 11.10
N ASP A 51 4.04 5.59 11.33
CA ASP A 51 4.58 6.32 12.49
C ASP A 51 4.10 5.71 13.83
N LYS A 52 2.81 5.35 13.95
CA LYS A 52 2.28 4.69 15.15
C LYS A 52 2.99 3.37 15.43
N VAL A 53 3.26 2.56 14.42
CA VAL A 53 4.01 1.30 14.56
C VAL A 53 5.45 1.58 14.99
N LEU A 54 6.13 2.54 14.34
CA LEU A 54 7.51 2.90 14.68
C LEU A 54 7.65 3.33 16.14
N ARG A 55 6.70 4.11 16.68
CA ARG A 55 6.72 4.54 18.08
C ARG A 55 6.50 3.39 19.07
N ARG A 56 5.71 2.38 18.69
CA ARG A 56 5.29 1.29 19.59
C ARG A 56 6.21 0.08 19.54
N GLU A 57 6.63 -0.29 18.34
CA GLU A 57 7.35 -1.52 18.04
C GLU A 57 8.75 -1.26 17.46
N GLY A 58 9.14 0.00 17.27
CA GLY A 58 10.43 0.39 16.67
C GLY A 58 11.70 -0.09 17.38
N HIS A 59 11.56 -0.66 18.58
CA HIS A 59 12.65 -1.25 19.37
C HIS A 59 12.81 -2.76 19.15
N VAL A 60 11.80 -3.44 18.59
CA VAL A 60 11.79 -4.89 18.34
C VAL A 60 11.77 -5.27 16.86
N ILE A 61 11.46 -4.33 15.96
CA ILE A 61 11.46 -4.58 14.52
C ILE A 61 12.86 -4.49 13.92
N ASN A 62 13.09 -5.26 12.84
CA ASN A 62 14.35 -5.26 12.10
C ASN A 62 14.70 -3.87 11.53
N ALA A 63 16.00 -3.60 11.39
CA ALA A 63 16.50 -2.31 10.90
C ALA A 63 15.96 -1.95 9.51
N ASP A 64 15.88 -2.91 8.59
CA ASP A 64 15.34 -2.70 7.24
C ASP A 64 13.84 -2.40 7.25
N VAL A 65 13.07 -3.09 8.10
CA VAL A 65 11.63 -2.82 8.29
C VAL A 65 11.44 -1.41 8.86
N LYS A 66 12.27 -1.03 9.84
CA LYS A 66 12.26 0.31 10.43
C LYS A 66 12.60 1.38 9.39
N GLU A 67 13.61 1.16 8.56
CA GLU A 67 13.99 2.07 7.48
C GLU A 67 12.83 2.26 6.50
N LEU A 68 12.21 1.16 6.07
CA LEU A 68 11.10 1.19 5.13
C LEU A 68 9.90 1.96 5.69
N LEU A 69 9.47 1.63 6.91
CA LEU A 69 8.34 2.30 7.55
C LEU A 69 8.62 3.78 7.80
N SER A 70 9.86 4.15 8.14
CA SER A 70 10.22 5.55 8.38
C SER A 70 10.13 6.38 7.10
N ARG A 71 10.74 5.88 6.01
CA ARG A 71 10.68 6.58 4.71
C ARG A 71 9.27 6.57 4.11
N ALA A 72 8.52 5.49 4.29
CA ALA A 72 7.13 5.44 3.85
C ALA A 72 6.25 6.43 4.62
N SER A 73 6.47 6.57 5.93
CA SER A 73 5.77 7.56 6.75
C SER A 73 6.03 8.99 6.28
N GLU A 74 7.27 9.32 5.95
CA GLU A 74 7.66 10.63 5.42
C GLU A 74 7.02 10.88 4.04
N LEU A 75 7.30 10.04 3.06
CA LEU A 75 6.85 10.25 1.67
C LEU A 75 5.32 10.18 1.51
N PHE A 76 4.65 9.26 2.21
CA PHE A 76 3.18 9.23 2.20
C PHE A 76 2.55 10.34 3.05
N GLY A 77 3.28 10.86 4.05
CA GLY A 77 2.86 12.04 4.80
C GLY A 77 2.82 13.28 3.90
N GLU A 78 3.89 13.53 3.15
CA GLU A 78 3.95 14.61 2.16
C GLU A 78 2.84 14.49 1.10
N LEU A 79 2.57 13.27 0.61
CA LEU A 79 1.46 12.99 -0.30
C LEU A 79 0.08 13.22 0.33
N GLY A 80 -0.04 13.03 1.65
CA GLY A 80 -1.26 13.29 2.38
C GLY A 80 -1.58 14.77 2.56
N GLU A 81 -0.56 15.63 2.49
CA GLU A 81 -0.70 17.09 2.54
C GLU A 81 -0.98 17.71 1.16
N MET A 82 -0.76 16.96 0.08
CA MET A 82 -1.04 17.39 -1.28
C MET A 82 -2.47 17.05 -1.70
N GLU A 83 -3.17 18.01 -2.30
CA GLU A 83 -4.48 17.76 -2.91
C GLU A 83 -4.35 16.72 -4.02
N SER A 84 -5.02 15.57 -3.86
CA SER A 84 -4.99 14.48 -4.84
C SER A 84 -5.97 14.69 -5.99
N SER A 85 -6.97 15.56 -5.82
CA SER A 85 -7.84 16.04 -6.89
C SER A 85 -7.65 17.54 -7.11
N ARG A 86 -8.02 18.01 -8.29
CA ARG A 86 -8.22 19.43 -8.60
C ARG A 86 -9.67 19.63 -9.02
N ASP A 87 -10.22 20.79 -8.68
CA ASP A 87 -11.49 21.22 -9.23
C ASP A 87 -11.32 21.46 -10.73
N ALA A 88 -11.72 20.48 -11.53
CA ALA A 88 -11.91 20.70 -12.94
C ALA A 88 -13.36 21.11 -13.16
N TYR A 89 -13.55 22.35 -13.59
CA TYR A 89 -14.81 22.80 -14.15
C TYR A 89 -15.05 22.14 -15.52
N ARG A 90 -15.11 20.80 -15.57
CA ARG A 90 -15.78 20.11 -16.66
C ARG A 90 -17.26 20.16 -16.35
N ASN A 91 -17.94 21.10 -16.99
CA ASN A 91 -19.39 21.24 -16.91
C ASN A 91 -20.06 20.04 -17.59
N GLU A 92 -20.21 18.91 -16.92
CA GLU A 92 -21.17 17.91 -17.35
C GLU A 92 -22.57 18.39 -16.95
N THR A 93 -23.39 18.69 -17.94
CA THR A 93 -24.78 19.12 -17.70
C THR A 93 -25.60 17.88 -17.41
N VAL A 94 -25.88 17.60 -16.14
CA VAL A 94 -26.85 16.56 -15.76
C VAL A 94 -28.21 17.22 -15.61
N VAL A 95 -29.06 17.14 -16.63
CA VAL A 95 -30.46 17.60 -16.53
C VAL A 95 -31.24 16.56 -15.71
N PRO A 96 -31.96 16.92 -14.62
CA PRO A 96 -32.42 18.25 -14.19
C PRO A 96 -31.59 18.91 -13.04
N PHE A 97 -30.42 18.39 -12.66
CA PHE A 97 -29.74 18.71 -11.41
C PHE A 97 -28.67 19.83 -11.49
N GLY A 98 -28.44 20.41 -12.66
CA GLY A 98 -27.48 21.51 -12.84
C GLY A 98 -26.05 21.02 -13.09
N THR A 99 -25.11 21.98 -13.13
CA THR A 99 -23.69 21.71 -13.36
C THR A 99 -23.01 21.42 -12.03
N THR A 100 -22.59 20.17 -11.83
CA THR A 100 -21.75 19.79 -10.68
C THR A 100 -20.30 19.73 -11.15
N PRO A 101 -19.35 20.44 -10.49
CA PRO A 101 -17.94 20.27 -10.78
C PRO A 101 -17.55 18.81 -10.50
N LEU A 102 -16.83 18.20 -11.43
CA LEU A 102 -16.34 16.84 -11.27
C LEU A 102 -14.84 16.90 -10.95
N PRO A 103 -14.40 16.32 -9.82
CA PRO A 103 -13.00 16.32 -9.42
C PRO A 103 -12.16 15.57 -10.47
N GLU A 104 -11.12 16.22 -10.99
CA GLU A 104 -10.12 15.56 -11.82
C GLU A 104 -8.93 15.16 -10.96
N ALA A 105 -8.26 14.06 -11.32
CA ALA A 105 -7.00 13.69 -10.66
C ALA A 105 -5.95 14.80 -10.82
N ASN A 106 -5.24 15.13 -9.74
CA ASN A 106 -4.13 16.07 -9.78
C ASN A 106 -2.88 15.39 -10.37
N PRO A 107 -2.41 15.79 -11.57
CA PRO A 107 -1.26 15.15 -12.22
C PRO A 107 0.03 15.28 -11.42
N ARG A 108 0.15 16.35 -10.62
CA ARG A 108 1.29 16.53 -9.72
C ARG A 108 1.28 15.47 -8.63
N TRP A 109 0.14 15.25 -7.99
CA TRP A 109 0.00 14.21 -6.97
C TRP A 109 0.32 12.82 -7.53
N GLU A 110 -0.16 12.51 -8.74
CA GLU A 110 0.14 11.23 -9.40
C GLU A 110 1.64 11.05 -9.71
N TYR A 111 2.29 12.14 -10.14
CA TYR A 111 3.73 12.16 -10.38
C TYR A 111 4.50 11.89 -9.08
N GLU A 112 4.23 12.65 -8.01
CA GLU A 112 4.89 12.49 -6.71
C GLU A 112 4.64 11.09 -6.13
N PHE A 113 3.42 10.57 -6.24
CA PHE A 113 3.10 9.21 -5.81
C PHE A 113 3.93 8.17 -6.59
N THR A 114 4.09 8.37 -7.89
CA THR A 114 4.92 7.49 -8.72
C THR A 114 6.40 7.56 -8.35
N MET A 115 6.90 8.75 -8.00
CA MET A 115 8.28 8.94 -7.55
C MET A 115 8.52 8.30 -6.18
N ALA A 116 7.64 8.54 -5.20
CA ALA A 116 7.70 7.91 -3.88
C ALA A 116 7.74 6.37 -3.98
N ARG A 117 6.90 5.79 -4.85
CA ARG A 117 6.92 4.35 -5.12
C ARG A 117 8.26 3.87 -5.68
N ARG A 118 8.86 4.61 -6.62
CA ARG A 118 10.16 4.27 -7.21
C ARG A 118 11.29 4.33 -6.20
N ASP A 119 11.28 5.35 -5.34
CA ASP A 119 12.31 5.56 -4.33
C ASP A 119 12.29 4.45 -3.27
N LEU A 120 11.11 3.96 -2.93
CA LEU A 120 10.93 2.87 -1.97
C LEU A 120 10.99 1.47 -2.59
N ASP A 121 10.90 1.31 -3.92
CA ASP A 121 10.74 0.00 -4.57
C ASP A 121 11.84 -0.99 -4.21
N LYS A 122 13.11 -0.56 -4.28
CA LYS A 122 14.25 -1.42 -3.94
C LYS A 122 14.22 -1.87 -2.49
N LEU A 123 13.90 -0.95 -1.58
CA LEU A 123 13.85 -1.22 -0.15
C LEU A 123 12.68 -2.14 0.20
N ALA A 124 11.49 -1.87 -0.35
CA ALA A 124 10.32 -2.73 -0.22
C ALA A 124 10.59 -4.15 -0.77
N THR A 125 11.30 -4.26 -1.89
CA THR A 125 11.69 -5.56 -2.44
C THR A 125 12.63 -6.32 -1.53
N ARG A 126 13.65 -5.66 -0.98
CA ARG A 126 14.58 -6.25 -0.02
C ARG A 126 13.86 -6.73 1.23
N VAL A 127 13.10 -5.85 1.87
CA VAL A 127 12.34 -6.14 3.10
C VAL A 127 11.40 -7.33 2.89
N PHE A 128 10.63 -7.35 1.81
CA PHE A 128 9.75 -8.49 1.53
C PHE A 128 10.53 -9.79 1.33
N ALA A 129 11.62 -9.75 0.54
CA ALA A 129 12.40 -10.94 0.21
C ALA A 129 13.11 -11.55 1.43
N GLU A 130 13.58 -10.72 2.35
CA GLU A 130 14.38 -11.15 3.50
C GLU A 130 13.51 -11.50 4.72
N HIS A 131 12.42 -10.77 4.94
CA HIS A 131 11.65 -10.90 6.19
C HIS A 131 10.28 -11.60 6.04
N PHE A 132 9.71 -11.66 4.83
CA PHE A 132 8.33 -12.17 4.64
C PHE A 132 8.28 -13.36 3.68
N ALA A 133 8.96 -13.27 2.54
CA ALA A 133 8.95 -14.30 1.51
C ALA A 133 9.41 -15.69 2.00
N PRO A 134 10.45 -15.85 2.86
CA PRO A 134 10.89 -17.17 3.31
C PRO A 134 9.80 -17.90 4.09
N GLN A 135 9.14 -17.20 5.03
CA GLN A 135 8.07 -17.77 5.82
C GLN A 135 6.85 -18.12 4.95
N ILE A 136 6.44 -17.22 4.06
CA ILE A 136 5.31 -17.48 3.15
C ILE A 136 5.61 -18.70 2.26
N ARG A 137 6.84 -18.83 1.74
CA ARG A 137 7.27 -19.97 0.92
C ARG A 137 7.22 -21.29 1.69
N GLU A 138 7.73 -21.32 2.92
CA GLU A 138 7.66 -22.52 3.75
C GLU A 138 6.20 -22.89 4.10
N GLU A 139 5.35 -21.90 4.38
CA GLU A 139 3.93 -22.14 4.66
C GLU A 139 3.20 -22.78 3.47
N ILE A 140 3.49 -22.33 2.24
CA ILE A 140 2.78 -22.81 1.04
C ILE A 140 3.36 -24.07 0.41
N LYS A 141 4.60 -24.45 0.77
CA LYS A 141 5.37 -25.53 0.14
C LYS A 141 4.62 -26.85 0.05
N ASP A 142 3.92 -27.21 1.13
CA ASP A 142 3.19 -28.48 1.25
C ASP A 142 1.67 -28.30 1.16
N MET A 143 1.18 -27.12 0.74
CA MET A 143 -0.25 -26.87 0.61
C MET A 143 -0.81 -27.47 -0.69
N SER A 144 -1.94 -28.17 -0.57
CA SER A 144 -2.72 -28.57 -1.74
C SER A 144 -3.29 -27.36 -2.50
N PRO A 145 -3.62 -27.48 -3.80
CA PRO A 145 -4.23 -26.39 -4.59
C PRO A 145 -5.47 -25.78 -3.94
N LYS A 146 -6.28 -26.61 -3.24
CA LYS A 146 -7.47 -26.15 -2.51
C LYS A 146 -7.11 -25.31 -1.27
N GLN A 147 -6.01 -25.63 -0.59
CA GLN A 147 -5.50 -24.86 0.54
C GLN A 147 -4.87 -23.55 0.08
N LEU A 148 -4.11 -23.57 -1.03
CA LEU A 148 -3.56 -22.38 -1.67
C LEU A 148 -4.67 -21.40 -2.08
N ALA A 149 -5.71 -21.87 -2.77
CA ALA A 149 -6.84 -21.04 -3.16
C ALA A 149 -7.57 -20.41 -1.95
N ARG A 150 -7.70 -21.16 -0.84
CA ARG A 150 -8.25 -20.63 0.41
C ARG A 150 -7.34 -19.60 1.06
N LYS A 151 -6.02 -19.80 1.04
CA LYS A 151 -5.04 -18.85 1.58
C LYS A 151 -5.01 -17.57 0.75
N ALA A 152 -4.97 -17.67 -0.59
CA ALA A 152 -5.08 -16.52 -1.49
C ALA A 152 -6.36 -15.71 -1.25
N LYS A 153 -7.49 -16.36 -0.91
CA LYS A 153 -8.71 -15.64 -0.53
C LYS A 153 -8.61 -14.93 0.83
N ARG A 154 -7.85 -15.48 1.77
CA ARG A 154 -7.68 -14.92 3.13
C ARG A 154 -6.62 -13.83 3.19
N GLU A 155 -5.57 -13.98 2.38
CA GLU A 155 -4.36 -13.17 2.39
C GLU A 155 -3.99 -12.77 0.95
N PRO A 156 -4.89 -12.05 0.24
CA PRO A 156 -4.67 -11.73 -1.17
C PRO A 156 -3.42 -10.87 -1.39
N GLU A 157 -3.11 -9.96 -0.48
CA GLU A 157 -1.96 -9.05 -0.57
C GLU A 157 -0.62 -9.78 -0.47
N ALA A 158 -0.45 -10.65 0.53
CA ALA A 158 0.77 -11.42 0.70
C ALA A 158 1.03 -12.37 -0.48
N MET A 159 -0.04 -12.97 -1.03
CA MET A 159 0.05 -13.83 -2.22
C MET A 159 0.32 -13.02 -3.49
N ALA A 160 -0.32 -11.86 -3.66
CA ALA A 160 -0.05 -10.96 -4.78
C ALA A 160 1.39 -10.41 -4.76
N LEU A 161 1.94 -10.12 -3.58
CA LEU A 161 3.34 -9.74 -3.42
C LEU A 161 4.29 -10.90 -3.71
N LEU A 162 3.94 -12.13 -3.33
CA LEU A 162 4.73 -13.31 -3.67
C LEU A 162 4.73 -13.58 -5.18
N GLU A 163 3.57 -13.45 -5.84
CA GLU A 163 3.41 -13.55 -7.29
C GLU A 163 4.09 -12.37 -8.02
N GLY A 164 4.02 -11.17 -7.45
CA GLY A 164 4.61 -9.93 -7.94
C GLY A 164 6.14 -9.90 -7.80
N HIS A 165 6.71 -10.46 -6.72
CA HIS A 165 8.16 -10.68 -6.59
C HIS A 165 8.72 -11.66 -7.63
N LEU A 166 7.86 -12.46 -8.27
CA LEU A 166 8.20 -13.30 -9.40
C LEU A 166 8.02 -12.60 -10.76
N ARG A 167 7.36 -11.44 -10.81
CA ARG A 167 7.18 -10.65 -12.04
C ARG A 167 8.14 -9.46 -12.05
N LYS A 168 8.93 -9.37 -13.12
CA LYS A 168 9.79 -8.20 -13.41
C LYS A 168 8.96 -6.91 -13.33
N PRO A 169 9.55 -5.79 -12.86
CA PRO A 169 8.86 -4.50 -12.87
C PRO A 169 8.34 -4.20 -14.28
N PRO A 170 7.20 -3.50 -14.41
CA PRO A 170 6.64 -3.14 -15.70
C PRO A 170 7.73 -2.43 -16.52
N ARG A 171 8.09 -3.02 -17.66
CA ARG A 171 8.88 -2.33 -18.67
C ARG A 171 7.97 -1.25 -19.26
N LEU A 172 8.50 -0.03 -19.31
CA LEU A 172 7.92 1.09 -20.04
C LEU A 172 7.57 0.67 -21.47
#